data_AF-A0A2E5RPP6-F1
#
_entry.id   AF-A0A2E5RPP6-F1
#
_cell.length_a   1.000
_cell.length_b   1.000
_cell.length_c   1.000
_cell.angle_alpha   90.00
_cell.angle_beta   90.00
_cell.angle_gamma   90.00
#
_symmetry.space_group_name_H-M   'P 1'
#
loop_
_entity.id
_entity.type
_entity.pdbx_description
1 polymer ?
#
loop_
_entity_poly.entity_id
_entity_poly.type
_entity_poly.pdbx_seq_one_letter_code
_entity_poly.pdbx_strand_id
1 'polypeptide(L)'
;MIYGVIIYITIGFVILFFTRETLKNLGINNVSENRFWSICKTVLLFLGKAVMIVTLYLPIGIGILIYSIYFSIRAYSQKSPRIEYDGNLYLLNSSGAGTVCCKDCDFKEEAFGFVHGFGSPRWCKVTLQCQECGQFENLEGYDRVPRKGKCQCGGKLSREVPVFCPTCKSKNMSYHLRYMT
;
A
#
# COMPACT_ATOMS: atom_id res chain seq x y z
N MET A 1 -2.31 26.93 21.16
CA MET A 1 -2.81 28.21 20.62
C MET A 1 -2.01 29.42 21.12
N ILE A 2 -1.74 29.55 22.43
CA ILE A 2 -1.00 30.69 23.03
C ILE A 2 0.40 30.89 22.41
N TYR A 3 1.16 29.82 22.19
CA TYR A 3 2.50 29.90 21.60
C TYR A 3 2.53 30.47 20.17
N GLY A 4 1.50 30.21 19.36
CA GLY A 4 1.43 30.73 18.00
C GLY A 4 1.23 32.25 17.96
N VAL A 5 0.45 32.78 18.90
CA VAL A 5 0.20 34.22 19.03
C VAL A 5 1.47 34.94 19.50
N ILE A 6 2.18 34.38 20.48
CA ILE A 6 3.45 34.95 20.97
C ILE A 6 4.48 35.01 19.85
N ILE A 7 4.68 33.92 19.10
CA ILE A 7 5.60 33.86 17.96
C ILE A 7 5.25 34.94 16.92
N TYR A 8 3.97 35.09 16.58
CA TYR A 8 3.50 36.07 15.60
C TYR A 8 3.78 37.51 16.03
N ILE A 9 3.55 37.84 17.32
CA ILE A 9 3.83 39.15 17.88
C ILE A 9 5.34 39.43 17.86
N THR A 10 6.18 38.47 18.29
CA THR A 10 7.64 38.64 18.27
C THR A 10 8.19 38.81 16.86
N ILE A 11 7.71 38.05 15.88
CA ILE A 11 8.12 38.18 14.48
C ILE A 11 7.72 39.55 13.93
N GLY A 12 6.50 40.00 14.19
CA GLY A 12 6.04 41.33 13.79
C GLY A 12 6.91 42.45 14.37
N PHE A 13 7.30 42.33 15.65
CA PHE A 13 8.16 43.31 16.31
C PHE A 13 9.57 43.35 15.72
N VAL A 14 10.14 42.18 15.43
CA VAL A 14 11.46 42.04 14.78
C VAL A 14 11.42 42.65 13.37
N ILE A 15 10.41 42.35 12.56
CA ILE A 15 10.28 42.92 11.21
C ILE A 15 10.19 44.45 11.25
N LEU A 16 9.37 45.01 12.15
CA LEU A 16 9.24 46.46 12.31
C LEU A 16 10.56 47.13 12.74
N PHE A 17 11.31 46.48 13.63
CA PHE A 17 12.62 46.97 14.08
C PHE A 17 13.65 46.96 12.94
N PHE A 18 13.78 45.83 12.23
CA PHE A 18 14.76 45.69 11.15
C PHE A 18 14.42 46.51 9.91
N THR A 19 13.14 46.66 9.55
CA THR A 19 12.75 47.48 8.39
C THR A 19 13.12 48.95 8.57
N ARG A 20 12.96 49.51 9.77
CA ARG A 20 13.34 50.90 10.06
C ARG A 20 14.85 51.11 9.96
N GLU A 21 15.64 50.19 10.51
CA GLU A 21 17.09 50.29 10.50
C GLU A 21 17.68 50.02 9.11
N THR A 22 17.12 49.07 8.38
CA THR A 22 17.54 48.76 7.00
C THR A 22 17.25 49.92 6.05
N LEU A 23 16.10 50.59 6.19
CA LEU A 23 15.76 51.75 5.35
C LEU A 23 16.67 52.95 5.60
N LYS A 24 17.11 53.17 6.85
CA LYS A 24 18.14 54.16 7.16
C LYS A 24 19.49 53.78 6.54
N ASN A 25 19.89 52.52 6.65
CA ASN A 25 21.17 52.04 6.10
C ASN A 25 21.22 52.09 4.56
N LEU A 26 20.07 52.06 3.88
CA LEU A 26 19.95 52.24 2.44
C LEU A 26 19.95 53.72 1.99
N GLY A 27 20.15 54.68 2.92
CA GLY A 27 20.24 56.11 2.61
C GLY A 27 18.92 56.75 2.19
N ILE A 28 17.79 56.08 2.41
CA ILE A 28 16.47 56.57 2.01
C ILE A 28 15.90 57.47 3.11
N ASN A 29 16.46 58.67 3.25
CA ASN A 29 16.15 59.59 4.35
C ASN A 29 14.83 60.38 4.15
N ASN A 30 14.23 60.31 2.97
CA ASN A 30 13.06 61.12 2.56
C ASN A 30 11.80 60.29 2.26
N VAL A 31 11.62 59.13 2.90
CA VAL A 31 10.32 58.43 2.83
C VAL A 31 9.34 59.17 3.71
N SER A 32 8.28 59.74 3.12
CA SER A 32 7.18 60.30 3.91
C SER A 32 6.62 59.22 4.84
N GLU A 33 6.30 59.60 6.07
CA GLU A 33 5.82 58.69 7.11
C GLU A 33 4.64 57.83 6.62
N ASN A 34 3.73 58.41 5.85
CA ASN A 34 2.60 57.71 5.23
C ASN A 34 3.03 56.59 4.27
N ARG A 35 4.10 56.79 3.49
CA ARG A 35 4.61 55.79 2.54
C ARG A 35 5.33 54.66 3.28
N PHE A 36 6.05 54.98 4.36
CA PHE A 36 6.69 53.98 5.23
C PHE A 36 5.65 53.04 5.86
N TRP A 37 4.59 53.59 6.46
CA TRP A 37 3.52 52.80 7.07
C TRP A 37 2.77 51.94 6.05
N SER A 38 2.57 52.44 4.82
CA SER A 38 1.96 51.67 3.72
C SER A 38 2.80 50.46 3.30
N ILE A 39 4.12 50.63 3.19
CA ILE A 39 5.07 49.54 2.89
C ILE A 39 5.07 48.52 4.05
N CYS A 40 5.18 48.99 5.31
CA CYS A 40 5.17 48.11 6.48
C CYS A 40 3.88 47.28 6.56
N LYS A 41 2.72 47.90 6.32
CA LYS A 41 1.42 47.21 6.29
C LYS A 41 1.40 46.12 5.22
N THR A 42 1.92 46.42 4.03
CA THR A 42 1.95 45.46 2.92
C THR A 42 2.85 44.26 3.22
N VAL A 43 4.06 44.52 3.74
CA VAL A 43 5.01 43.47 4.15
C VAL A 43 4.43 42.62 5.28
N LEU A 44 3.82 43.25 6.29
CA LEU A 44 3.21 42.56 7.41
C LEU A 44 2.03 41.68 6.97
N LEU A 45 1.19 42.15 6.04
CA LEU A 45 0.09 41.36 5.47
C LEU A 45 0.61 40.17 4.68
N PHE A 46 1.69 40.34 3.89
CA PHE A 46 2.28 39.25 3.13
C PHE A 46 2.89 38.18 4.05
N LEU A 47 3.68 38.60 5.03
CA LEU A 47 4.28 37.70 6.01
C LEU A 47 3.22 37.01 6.87
N GLY A 48 2.17 37.73 7.26
CA GLY A 48 1.03 37.15 7.97
C GLY A 48 0.35 36.03 7.19
N LYS A 49 0.12 36.24 5.88
CA LYS A 49 -0.41 35.20 4.99
C LYS A 49 0.54 34.00 4.88
N ALA A 50 1.84 34.25 4.70
CA ALA A 50 2.84 33.18 4.61
C ALA A 50 2.89 32.33 5.89
N VAL A 51 2.90 32.98 7.06
CA VAL A 51 2.86 32.29 8.36
C VAL A 51 1.59 31.46 8.48
N MET A 52 0.41 32.02 8.18
CA MET A 52 -0.85 31.25 8.20
C MET A 52 -0.81 30.03 7.28
N ILE A 53 -0.29 30.17 6.05
CA ILE A 53 -0.13 29.05 5.10
C ILE A 53 0.73 27.94 5.73
N VAL A 54 1.90 28.30 6.26
CA VAL A 54 2.85 27.33 6.80
C VAL A 54 2.37 26.71 8.11
N THR A 55 1.74 27.47 9.02
CA THR A 55 1.34 26.95 10.33
C THR A 55 0.00 26.24 10.33
N LEU A 56 -0.93 26.63 9.44
CA LEU A 56 -2.28 26.07 9.42
C LEU A 56 -2.44 25.03 8.31
N TYR A 57 -2.05 25.35 7.08
CA TYR A 57 -2.38 24.52 5.93
C TYR A 57 -1.37 23.39 5.69
N LEU A 58 -0.08 23.64 5.93
CA LEU A 58 0.96 22.62 5.73
C LEU A 58 0.77 21.39 6.65
N PRO A 59 0.49 21.51 7.97
CA PRO A 59 0.27 20.35 8.83
C PRO A 59 -1.00 19.58 8.47
N ILE A 60 -2.06 20.28 8.03
CA ILE A 60 -3.30 19.65 7.55
C ILE A 60 -3.00 18.83 6.29
N GLY A 61 -2.27 19.38 5.33
CA GLY A 61 -1.88 18.69 4.11
C GLY A 61 -1.02 17.45 4.39
N ILE A 62 -0.02 17.57 5.27
CA ILE A 62 0.81 16.44 5.71
C ILE A 62 -0.05 15.38 6.41
N GLY A 63 -0.98 15.79 7.28
CA GLY A 63 -1.90 14.88 7.96
C GLY A 63 -2.77 14.09 7.00
N ILE A 64 -3.33 14.73 5.97
CA ILE A 64 -4.11 14.07 4.92
C ILE A 64 -3.24 13.07 4.15
N LEU A 65 -2.02 13.46 3.76
CA LEU A 65 -1.09 12.58 3.05
C LEU A 65 -0.75 11.32 3.88
N ILE A 66 -0.38 11.51 5.15
CA ILE A 66 -0.07 10.41 6.07
C ILE A 66 -1.30 9.51 6.24
N TYR A 67 -2.50 10.08 6.40
CA TYR A 67 -3.74 9.31 6.51
C TYR A 67 -4.02 8.49 5.25
N SER A 68 -3.84 9.06 4.06
CA SER A 68 -4.01 8.34 2.78
C SER A 68 -3.01 7.21 2.58
N ILE A 69 -1.75 7.42 3.00
CA ILE A 69 -0.71 6.37 2.98
C ILE A 69 -1.09 5.26 3.97
N TYR A 70 -1.43 5.62 5.21
CA TYR A 70 -1.85 4.66 6.23
C TYR A 70 -3.07 3.85 5.79
N PHE A 71 -4.08 4.50 5.21
CA PHE A 71 -5.27 3.84 4.68
C PHE A 71 -4.91 2.89 3.53
N SER A 72 -4.05 3.30 2.61
CA SER A 72 -3.55 2.45 1.52
C SER A 72 -2.81 1.22 2.05
N ILE A 73 -1.93 1.40 3.04
CA ILE A 73 -1.20 0.30 3.69
C ILE A 73 -2.19 -0.65 4.39
N ARG A 74 -3.18 -0.12 5.10
CA ARG A 74 -4.20 -0.94 5.77
C ARG A 74 -5.06 -1.72 4.77
N ALA A 75 -5.49 -1.09 3.69
CA ALA A 75 -6.25 -1.74 2.63
C ALA A 75 -5.42 -2.80 1.89
N TYR A 76 -4.13 -2.52 1.68
CA TYR A 76 -3.18 -3.48 1.12
C TYR A 76 -2.93 -4.65 2.08
N SER A 77 -2.75 -4.38 3.38
CA SER A 77 -2.58 -5.38 4.42
C SER A 77 -3.81 -6.29 4.55
N GLN A 78 -5.03 -5.75 4.39
CA GLN A 78 -6.24 -6.58 4.32
C GLN A 78 -6.36 -7.39 3.02
N LYS A 79 -5.65 -7.00 1.96
CA LYS A 79 -5.53 -7.75 0.70
C LYS A 79 -4.29 -8.64 0.63
N SER A 80 -3.43 -8.64 1.65
CA SER A 80 -2.40 -9.66 1.81
C SER A 80 -3.13 -11.02 1.85
N PRO A 81 -2.85 -11.93 0.91
CA PRO A 81 -3.50 -13.23 0.89
C PRO A 81 -3.31 -13.91 2.25
N ARG A 82 -4.38 -14.56 2.71
CA ARG A 82 -4.46 -15.40 3.91
C ARG A 82 -3.47 -16.59 3.81
N ILE A 83 -2.16 -16.36 3.76
CA ILE A 83 -1.21 -17.44 3.48
C ILE A 83 -0.97 -18.32 4.72
N GLU A 84 -1.17 -17.83 5.94
CA GLU A 84 -1.04 -18.65 7.17
C GLU A 84 -2.04 -18.15 8.22
N TYR A 85 -3.16 -18.84 8.44
CA TYR A 85 -4.00 -18.61 9.63
C TYR A 85 -3.91 -19.76 10.64
N ASP A 86 -3.34 -20.89 10.23
CA ASP A 86 -3.23 -22.13 11.01
C ASP A 86 -1.97 -22.95 10.69
N GLY A 87 -1.03 -22.38 9.93
CA GLY A 87 0.19 -23.07 9.45
C GLY A 87 -0.04 -24.02 8.26
N ASN A 88 -1.25 -24.10 7.72
CA ASN A 88 -1.54 -24.93 6.54
C ASN A 88 -1.47 -24.13 5.24
N LEU A 89 -1.05 -24.80 4.16
CA LEU A 89 -1.09 -24.24 2.81
C LEU A 89 -2.49 -24.34 2.21
N TYR A 90 -2.94 -23.27 1.56
CA TYR A 90 -4.18 -23.24 0.76
C TYR A 90 -3.90 -22.77 -0.67
N LEU A 91 -4.31 -23.55 -1.68
CA LEU A 91 -4.16 -23.15 -3.09
C LEU A 91 -5.00 -21.92 -3.45
N LEU A 92 -6.14 -21.68 -2.77
CA LEU A 92 -6.93 -20.43 -2.93
C LEU A 92 -6.11 -19.17 -2.66
N ASN A 93 -5.18 -19.23 -1.73
CA ASN A 93 -4.39 -18.07 -1.31
C ASN A 93 -3.03 -18.00 -2.02
N SER A 94 -2.75 -18.97 -2.89
CA SER A 94 -1.55 -18.98 -3.74
C SER A 94 -1.82 -18.16 -5.01
N SER A 95 -0.82 -17.41 -5.46
CA SER A 95 -0.85 -16.64 -6.71
C SER A 95 0.24 -17.11 -7.67
N GLY A 96 0.09 -16.82 -8.96
CA GLY A 96 1.09 -17.16 -9.96
C GLY A 96 1.28 -18.66 -10.17
N ALA A 97 2.43 -19.03 -10.72
CA ALA A 97 2.90 -20.39 -10.87
C ALA A 97 4.09 -20.65 -9.94
N GLY A 98 4.16 -21.86 -9.39
CA GLY A 98 5.17 -22.24 -8.42
C GLY A 98 5.22 -23.74 -8.19
N THR A 99 5.90 -24.14 -7.13
CA THR A 99 6.06 -25.54 -6.76
C THR A 99 5.52 -25.76 -5.36
N VAL A 100 4.63 -26.74 -5.20
CA VAL A 100 4.21 -27.24 -3.89
C VAL A 100 5.23 -28.26 -3.42
N CYS A 101 5.74 -28.08 -2.21
CA CYS A 101 6.70 -28.98 -1.59
C CYS A 101 6.12 -29.52 -0.29
N CYS A 102 6.29 -30.82 -0.03
CA CYS A 102 6.13 -31.35 1.32
C CYS A 102 7.42 -31.11 2.10
N LYS A 103 7.30 -30.72 3.37
CA LYS A 103 8.48 -30.57 4.25
C LYS A 103 8.84 -31.85 4.99
N ASP A 104 7.94 -32.84 4.99
CA ASP A 104 8.11 -34.10 5.72
C ASP A 104 8.52 -35.26 4.79
N CYS A 105 8.51 -35.05 3.46
CA CYS A 105 9.04 -35.99 2.46
C CYS A 105 9.48 -35.24 1.20
N ASP A 106 10.16 -35.91 0.27
CA ASP A 106 10.71 -35.29 -0.94
C ASP A 106 9.68 -34.99 -2.06
N PHE A 107 8.39 -35.00 -1.74
CA PHE A 107 7.33 -34.70 -2.71
C PHE A 107 7.40 -33.24 -3.18
N LYS A 108 7.42 -33.06 -4.51
CA LYS A 108 7.39 -31.76 -5.17
C LYS A 108 6.53 -31.86 -6.43
N GLU A 109 5.65 -30.89 -6.63
CA GLU A 109 4.81 -30.81 -7.84
C GLU A 109 4.59 -29.36 -8.26
N GLU A 110 4.52 -29.11 -9.56
CA GLU A 110 4.19 -27.79 -10.08
C GLU A 110 2.70 -27.49 -9.83
N ALA A 111 2.40 -26.29 -9.35
CA ALA A 111 1.06 -25.82 -9.15
C ALA A 111 0.89 -24.34 -9.51
N PHE A 112 -0.35 -24.00 -9.83
CA PHE A 112 -0.79 -22.70 -10.27
C PHE A 112 -1.82 -22.20 -9.25
N GLY A 113 -1.48 -21.16 -8.50
CA GLY A 113 -2.44 -20.51 -7.63
C GLY A 113 -3.56 -19.88 -8.45
N PHE A 114 -3.23 -18.85 -9.21
CA PHE A 114 -4.07 -18.34 -10.28
C PHE A 114 -3.16 -17.61 -11.26
N VAL A 115 -3.19 -18.04 -12.52
CA VAL A 115 -2.44 -17.45 -13.62
C VAL A 115 -3.44 -17.08 -14.71
N HIS A 116 -3.29 -15.88 -15.27
CA HIS A 116 -4.06 -15.43 -16.42
C HIS A 116 -3.13 -15.12 -17.60
N GLY A 117 -3.57 -15.47 -18.79
CA GLY A 117 -2.92 -15.05 -20.02
C GLY A 117 -3.40 -13.69 -20.49
N PHE A 118 -2.51 -12.93 -21.12
CA PHE A 118 -2.87 -11.79 -21.96
C PHE A 118 -3.22 -12.29 -23.37
N GLY A 119 -4.32 -11.81 -23.96
CA GLY A 119 -4.71 -12.14 -25.34
C GLY A 119 -6.19 -12.48 -25.52
N SER A 120 -6.56 -12.74 -26.78
CA SER A 120 -7.88 -13.25 -27.18
C SER A 120 -7.70 -14.61 -27.87
N PRO A 121 -8.28 -15.70 -27.34
CA PRO A 121 -9.12 -15.76 -26.15
C PRO A 121 -8.34 -15.65 -24.83
N ARG A 122 -8.94 -15.05 -23.80
CA ARG A 122 -8.37 -14.98 -22.45
C ARG A 122 -8.36 -16.38 -21.84
N TRP A 123 -7.19 -16.85 -21.45
CA TRP A 123 -7.05 -18.13 -20.73
C TRP A 123 -6.69 -17.89 -19.27
N CYS A 124 -7.10 -18.81 -18.41
CA CYS A 124 -6.69 -18.85 -17.03
C CYS A 124 -6.36 -20.30 -16.64
N LYS A 125 -5.42 -20.44 -15.70
CA LYS A 125 -4.96 -21.73 -15.18
C LYS A 125 -4.89 -21.70 -13.66
N VAL A 126 -5.37 -22.77 -13.05
CA VAL A 126 -5.29 -22.99 -11.61
C VAL A 126 -5.07 -24.47 -11.31
N THR A 127 -4.54 -24.75 -10.14
CA THR A 127 -4.45 -26.09 -9.59
C THR A 127 -5.51 -26.29 -8.53
N LEU A 128 -6.15 -27.45 -8.56
CA LEU A 128 -6.98 -27.98 -7.48
C LEU A 128 -6.34 -29.24 -6.92
N GLN A 129 -6.62 -29.58 -5.66
CA GLN A 129 -6.23 -30.87 -5.10
C GLN A 129 -7.48 -31.73 -4.86
N CYS A 130 -7.41 -33.01 -5.23
CA CYS A 130 -8.40 -34.00 -4.83
C CYS A 130 -8.32 -34.24 -3.32
N GLN A 131 -9.44 -34.04 -2.63
CA GLN A 131 -9.50 -34.13 -1.17
C GLN A 131 -9.53 -35.57 -0.64
N GLU A 132 -9.57 -36.57 -1.52
CA GLU A 132 -9.51 -37.99 -1.15
C GLU A 132 -8.12 -38.58 -1.41
N CYS A 133 -7.63 -38.51 -2.66
CA CYS A 133 -6.34 -39.11 -3.01
C CYS A 133 -5.14 -38.16 -2.82
N GLY A 134 -5.35 -36.84 -2.81
CA GLY A 134 -4.30 -35.82 -2.72
C GLY A 134 -3.66 -35.45 -4.06
N GLN A 135 -4.10 -36.04 -5.18
CA GLN A 135 -3.60 -35.73 -6.51
C GLN A 135 -3.94 -34.28 -6.88
N PHE A 136 -2.96 -33.58 -7.46
CA PHE A 136 -3.14 -32.24 -7.98
C PHE A 136 -3.64 -32.31 -9.43
N GLU A 137 -4.60 -31.45 -9.78
CA GLU A 137 -5.13 -31.32 -11.12
C GLU A 137 -5.08 -29.88 -11.57
N ASN A 138 -4.47 -29.67 -12.74
CA ASN A 138 -4.37 -28.38 -13.39
C ASN A 138 -5.57 -28.19 -14.31
N LEU A 139 -6.39 -27.19 -14.02
CA LEU A 139 -7.54 -26.83 -14.82
C LEU A 139 -7.24 -25.55 -15.61
N GLU A 140 -7.48 -25.64 -16.90
CA GLU A 140 -7.40 -24.52 -17.84
C GLU A 140 -8.80 -24.16 -18.31
N GLY A 141 -9.10 -22.87 -18.43
CA GLY A 141 -10.40 -22.40 -18.85
C GLY A 141 -10.36 -21.04 -19.53
N TYR A 142 -11.36 -20.80 -20.38
CA TYR A 142 -11.61 -19.51 -21.01
C TYR A 142 -12.47 -18.65 -20.07
N ASP A 143 -11.97 -17.48 -19.68
CA ASP A 143 -12.56 -16.49 -18.74
C ASP A 143 -12.87 -16.96 -17.30
N ARG A 144 -13.12 -18.25 -17.05
CA ARG A 144 -13.34 -18.82 -15.71
C ARG A 144 -12.84 -20.25 -15.63
N VAL A 145 -12.12 -20.59 -14.57
CA VAL A 145 -11.83 -22.00 -14.28
C VAL A 145 -13.10 -22.68 -13.76
N PRO A 146 -13.48 -23.86 -14.28
CA PRO A 146 -14.52 -24.67 -13.67
C PRO A 146 -14.22 -24.94 -12.20
N ARG A 147 -15.10 -24.46 -11.32
CA ARG A 147 -15.03 -24.70 -9.86
C ARG A 147 -15.39 -26.15 -9.45
N LYS A 148 -15.73 -26.99 -10.43
CA LYS A 148 -16.25 -28.33 -10.22
C LYS A 148 -15.61 -29.27 -11.23
N GLY A 149 -14.86 -30.23 -10.71
CA GLY A 149 -14.37 -31.40 -11.43
C GLY A 149 -14.33 -32.57 -10.45
N LYS A 150 -14.45 -33.79 -10.98
CA LYS A 150 -14.21 -35.02 -10.20
C LYS A 150 -12.82 -35.50 -10.54
N CYS A 151 -12.07 -35.89 -9.51
CA CYS A 151 -10.82 -36.58 -9.71
C CYS A 151 -11.08 -37.97 -10.30
N GLN A 152 -10.07 -38.57 -10.91
CA GLN A 152 -10.13 -39.94 -11.43
C GLN A 152 -10.51 -40.98 -10.37
N CYS A 153 -10.17 -40.73 -9.10
CA CYS A 153 -10.57 -41.59 -7.98
C CYS A 153 -12.05 -41.41 -7.55
N GLY A 154 -12.81 -40.51 -8.19
CA GLY A 154 -14.16 -40.12 -7.81
C GLY A 154 -14.23 -38.96 -6.80
N GLY A 155 -13.10 -38.60 -6.21
CA GLY A 155 -13.02 -37.59 -5.15
C GLY A 155 -13.25 -36.16 -5.61
N LYS A 156 -13.60 -35.29 -4.66
CA LYS A 156 -13.88 -33.88 -4.90
C LYS A 156 -12.59 -33.07 -5.03
N LEU A 157 -12.45 -32.33 -6.13
CA LEU A 157 -11.40 -31.34 -6.30
C LEU A 157 -11.73 -30.05 -5.53
N SER A 158 -10.76 -29.51 -4.81
CA SER A 158 -10.90 -28.25 -4.07
C SER A 158 -9.56 -27.51 -3.98
N ARG A 159 -9.65 -26.19 -3.83
CA ARG A 159 -8.53 -25.30 -3.47
C ARG A 159 -8.78 -24.49 -2.20
N GLU A 160 -10.00 -24.60 -1.64
CA GLU A 160 -10.46 -23.85 -0.47
C GLU A 160 -10.17 -24.59 0.85
N VAL A 161 -9.71 -25.84 0.75
CA VAL A 161 -9.38 -26.73 1.88
C VAL A 161 -7.85 -26.86 1.97
N PRO A 162 -7.28 -27.08 3.17
CA PRO A 162 -5.84 -27.30 3.33
C PRO A 162 -5.29 -28.36 2.38
N VAL A 163 -4.16 -28.04 1.78
CA VAL A 163 -3.43 -28.96 0.92
C VAL A 163 -2.70 -29.98 1.78
N PHE A 164 -2.67 -31.24 1.36
CA PHE A 164 -1.87 -32.29 2.00
C PHE A 164 -0.98 -33.01 0.99
N CYS A 165 0.11 -33.62 1.45
CA CYS A 165 0.99 -34.39 0.59
C CYS A 165 0.28 -35.66 0.09
N PRO A 166 0.22 -35.95 -1.22
CA PRO A 166 -0.36 -37.20 -1.71
C PRO A 166 0.40 -38.43 -1.22
N THR A 167 1.71 -38.31 -1.01
CA THR A 167 2.61 -39.41 -0.59
C THR A 167 2.48 -39.75 0.90
N CYS A 168 2.67 -38.79 1.79
CA CYS A 168 2.71 -39.05 3.25
C CYS A 168 1.49 -38.51 4.03
N LYS A 169 0.53 -37.87 3.34
CA LYS A 169 -0.67 -37.22 3.92
C LYS A 169 -0.40 -36.09 4.91
N SER A 170 0.85 -35.65 5.06
CA SER A 170 1.20 -34.48 5.87
C SER A 170 0.57 -33.19 5.32
N LYS A 171 0.15 -32.30 6.21
CA LYS A 171 -0.30 -30.94 5.87
C LYS A 171 0.84 -29.91 5.91
N ASN A 172 2.05 -30.32 6.29
CA ASN A 172 3.23 -29.48 6.34
C ASN A 172 3.77 -29.23 4.92
N MET A 173 3.05 -28.40 4.19
CA MET A 173 3.30 -28.07 2.79
C MET A 173 3.79 -26.62 2.68
N SER A 174 4.66 -26.34 1.72
CA SER A 174 5.04 -24.99 1.31
C SER A 174 4.77 -24.77 -0.17
N TYR A 175 4.53 -23.51 -0.55
CA TYR A 175 4.42 -23.10 -1.94
C TYR A 175 5.55 -22.13 -2.27
N HIS A 176 6.40 -22.52 -3.22
CA HIS A 176 7.51 -21.71 -3.70
C HIS A 176 7.11 -21.07 -5.02
N LEU A 177 6.77 -19.78 -4.98
CA LEU A 177 6.43 -19.00 -6.16
C LEU A 177 7.62 -18.96 -7.13
N ARG A 178 7.36 -19.23 -8.41
CA ARG A 178 8.34 -19.13 -9.49
C ARG A 178 8.13 -17.88 -10.34
N TYR A 179 6.90 -17.63 -10.76
CA TYR A 179 6.56 -16.42 -11.54
C TYR A 179 5.10 -16.00 -11.33
N MET A 180 4.83 -14.72 -11.57
CA MET A 180 3.49 -14.13 -11.59
C MET A 180 3.20 -13.55 -12.98
N THR A 181 1.92 -13.45 -13.33
CA THR A 181 1.40 -12.91 -14.60
C THR A 181 0.43 -11.79 -14.34
#